data_AF-A0A9P6A123-F1
#
_entry.id   AF-A0A9P6A123-F1
#
_cell.length_a   1.000
_cell.length_b   1.000
_cell.length_c   1.000
_cell.angle_alpha   90.00
_cell.angle_beta   90.00
_cell.angle_gamma   90.00
#
_symmetry.space_group_name_H-M   'P 1'
#
loop_
_entity.id
_entity.type
_entity.pdbx_description
1 polymer ?
#
loop_
_entity_poly.entity_id
_entity_poly.type
_entity_poly.pdbx_seq_one_letter_code
_entity_poly.pdbx_strand_id
1 'polypeptide(L)'
;MDFSSFNAAEQAQMTKIIEKKQMQDFLRMYSNLVEKCFNSCCNDFTSKALSSKEEQCVMNCTEKFIKHSERVGSRFAELNAAWRQTLQKFVAEGSLTTAIWCCQSRFLTHGIRPPAQSATLGHYANRTLSCILLPQLDKDPISVVATGGRS
;
A
#
# COMPACT_ATOMS: atom_id res chain seq x y z
N MET A 1 10.58 7.75 6.75
CA MET A 1 10.02 7.33 8.06
C MET A 1 10.31 8.48 9.01
N ASP A 2 9.29 9.05 9.63
CA ASP A 2 9.44 10.23 10.49
C ASP A 2 9.42 9.79 11.96
N PHE A 3 10.54 9.97 12.67
CA PHE A 3 10.72 9.57 14.07
C PHE A 3 10.44 10.71 15.06
N SER A 4 10.16 11.92 14.57
CA SER A 4 10.02 13.14 15.38
C SER A 4 8.84 13.13 16.36
N SER A 5 7.90 12.20 16.22
CA SER A 5 6.71 12.04 17.07
C SER A 5 6.94 11.21 18.35
N PHE A 6 8.09 10.56 18.54
CA PHE A 6 8.33 9.63 19.66
C PHE A 6 9.34 10.15 20.69
N ASN A 7 9.25 9.67 21.94
CA ASN A 7 10.20 10.01 23.01
C ASN A 7 11.62 9.49 22.68
N ALA A 8 12.66 10.13 23.20
CA ALA A 8 14.07 9.79 22.89
C ALA A 8 14.42 8.32 23.22
N ALA A 9 13.84 7.78 24.30
CA ALA A 9 13.99 6.36 24.66
C ALA A 9 13.29 5.43 23.65
N GLU A 10 12.16 5.84 23.09
CA GLU A 10 11.38 5.07 22.12
C GLU A 10 12.01 5.10 20.72
N GLN A 11 12.62 6.23 20.33
CA GLN A 11 13.40 6.31 19.09
C GLN A 11 14.55 5.30 19.07
N ALA A 12 15.31 5.19 20.18
CA ALA A 12 16.39 4.22 20.29
C ALA A 12 15.90 2.77 20.20
N GLN A 13 14.71 2.48 20.73
CA GLN A 13 14.08 1.16 20.57
C GLN A 13 13.59 0.92 19.14
N MET A 14 13.02 1.94 18.50
CA MET A 14 12.53 1.85 17.13
C MET A 14 13.67 1.60 16.14
N THR A 15 14.81 2.28 16.26
CA THR A 15 15.99 2.04 15.40
C THR A 15 16.47 0.59 15.49
N LYS A 16 16.53 0.02 16.69
CA LYS A 16 16.90 -1.40 16.89
C LYS A 16 15.92 -2.35 16.21
N ILE A 17 14.62 -2.04 16.27
CA ILE A 17 13.60 -2.85 15.60
C ILE A 17 13.77 -2.74 14.07
N ILE A 18 14.03 -1.55 13.55
CA ILE A 18 14.23 -1.32 12.11
C ILE A 18 15.45 -2.09 11.61
N GLU A 19 16.59 -1.99 12.29
CA GLU A 19 17.81 -2.73 11.93
C GLU A 19 17.56 -4.24 11.90
N LYS A 20 16.86 -4.76 12.92
CA LYS A 20 16.47 -6.18 12.96
C LYS A 20 15.56 -6.55 11.78
N LYS A 21 14.63 -5.68 11.41
CA LYS A 21 13.71 -5.90 10.28
C LYS A 21 14.44 -5.87 8.94
N GLN A 22 15.36 -4.92 8.73
CA GLN A 22 16.20 -4.86 7.54
C GLN A 22 16.99 -6.17 7.35
N MET A 23 17.58 -6.71 8.41
CA MET A 23 18.30 -7.99 8.34
C MET A 23 17.38 -9.17 8.03
N GLN A 24 16.19 -9.22 8.64
CA GLN A 24 15.21 -10.27 8.35
C GLN A 24 14.73 -10.21 6.90
N ASP A 25 14.50 -9.01 6.37
CA ASP A 25 14.05 -8.82 4.98
C ASP A 25 15.17 -9.17 3.98
N PHE A 26 16.43 -8.88 4.31
CA PHE A 26 17.57 -9.33 3.52
C PHE A 26 17.67 -10.86 3.44
N LEU A 27 17.51 -11.56 4.56
CA LEU A 27 17.55 -13.04 4.56
C LEU A 27 16.40 -13.66 3.77
N ARG A 28 15.20 -13.05 3.85
CA ARG A 28 14.05 -13.46 3.03
C ARG A 28 14.30 -13.22 1.54
N MET A 29 14.87 -12.07 1.20
CA MET A 29 15.26 -11.76 -0.18
C MET A 29 16.28 -12.78 -0.72
N TYR A 30 17.28 -13.11 0.09
CA TYR A 30 18.30 -14.12 -0.27
C TYR A 30 17.70 -15.51 -0.48
N SER A 31 16.79 -15.95 0.39
CA SER A 31 16.13 -17.25 0.25
C SER A 31 15.33 -17.35 -1.06
N ASN A 32 14.57 -16.29 -1.37
CA ASN A 32 13.79 -16.21 -2.61
C ASN A 32 14.67 -16.13 -3.87
N LEU A 33 15.82 -15.46 -3.79
CA LEU A 33 16.81 -15.36 -4.86
C LEU A 33 17.33 -16.75 -5.22
N VAL A 34 17.81 -17.49 -4.21
CA VAL A 34 18.41 -18.81 -4.39
C VAL A 34 17.38 -19.78 -4.97
N GLU A 35 16.16 -19.80 -4.45
CA GLU A 35 15.08 -20.67 -4.96
C GLU A 35 14.74 -20.37 -6.43
N LYS A 36 14.59 -19.09 -6.80
CA LYS A 36 14.28 -18.70 -8.18
C LYS A 36 15.40 -19.03 -9.16
N CYS A 37 16.65 -18.76 -8.78
CA CYS A 37 17.77 -19.05 -9.66
C CYS A 37 18.03 -20.55 -9.78
N PHE A 38 17.82 -21.32 -8.70
CA PHE A 38 17.88 -22.77 -8.75
C PHE A 38 16.82 -23.34 -9.72
N ASN A 39 15.56 -22.95 -9.57
CA ASN A 39 14.46 -23.44 -10.41
C ASN A 39 14.58 -23.06 -11.90
N SER A 40 15.30 -21.99 -12.24
CA SER A 40 15.45 -21.53 -13.62
C SER A 40 16.74 -21.99 -14.29
N CYS A 41 17.84 -22.12 -13.52
CA CYS A 41 19.17 -22.35 -14.06
C CYS A 41 19.71 -23.76 -13.81
N CYS A 42 19.25 -24.47 -12.78
CA CYS A 42 19.73 -25.81 -12.44
C CYS A 42 18.75 -26.86 -13.01
N ASN A 43 18.91 -27.19 -14.30
CA ASN A 43 18.00 -28.10 -15.00
C ASN A 43 18.66 -29.45 -15.32
N ASP A 44 19.99 -29.52 -15.33
CA ASP A 44 20.73 -30.72 -15.74
C ASP A 44 21.32 -31.45 -14.51
N PHE A 45 20.64 -32.50 -14.04
CA PHE A 45 21.09 -33.32 -12.90
C PHE A 45 22.08 -34.44 -13.29
N THR A 46 22.83 -34.26 -14.37
CA THR A 46 23.76 -35.29 -14.89
C THR A 46 25.06 -35.39 -14.10
N SER A 47 25.45 -34.32 -13.39
CA SER A 47 26.66 -34.25 -12.57
C SER A 47 26.40 -33.58 -11.22
N LYS A 48 27.21 -33.92 -10.20
CA LYS A 48 27.17 -33.27 -8.88
C LYS A 48 27.69 -31.82 -8.90
N ALA A 49 28.42 -31.46 -9.96
CA ALA A 49 28.93 -30.11 -10.19
C ALA A 49 28.08 -29.41 -11.25
N LEU A 50 27.93 -28.09 -11.09
CA LEU A 50 27.27 -27.23 -12.07
C LEU A 50 28.06 -27.22 -13.38
N SER A 51 27.35 -27.22 -14.50
CA SER A 51 27.96 -26.99 -15.80
C SER A 51 28.32 -25.50 -15.97
N SER A 52 29.32 -25.18 -16.79
CA SER A 52 29.73 -23.81 -17.07
C SER A 52 28.59 -22.92 -17.61
N LYS A 53 27.60 -23.52 -18.29
CA LYS A 53 26.39 -22.85 -18.75
C LYS A 53 25.45 -22.46 -17.58
N GLU A 54 25.30 -23.34 -16.60
CA GLU A 54 24.46 -23.11 -15.42
C GLU A 54 25.10 -22.08 -14.49
N GLU A 55 26.43 -22.13 -14.32
CA GLU A 55 27.18 -21.10 -13.58
C GLU A 55 26.96 -19.70 -14.18
N GLN A 56 27.08 -19.56 -15.50
CA GLN A 56 26.78 -18.29 -16.18
C GLN A 56 25.30 -17.88 -16.02
N CYS A 57 24.36 -18.83 -16.05
CA CYS A 57 22.95 -18.55 -15.82
C CYS A 57 22.70 -18.00 -14.40
N VAL A 58 23.29 -18.61 -13.37
CA VAL A 58 23.14 -18.19 -11.97
C VAL A 58 23.70 -16.79 -11.74
N MET A 59 24.84 -16.45 -12.33
CA MET A 59 25.42 -15.10 -12.25
C MET A 59 24.49 -14.06 -12.87
N ASN A 60 23.98 -14.34 -14.08
CA ASN A 60 23.03 -13.46 -14.77
C ASN A 60 21.68 -13.36 -14.05
N CYS A 61 21.18 -14.46 -13.48
CA CYS A 61 19.94 -14.51 -12.71
C CYS A 61 20.04 -13.60 -11.48
N THR A 62 21.16 -13.70 -10.76
CA THR A 62 21.41 -12.92 -9.54
C THR A 62 21.42 -11.43 -9.84
N GLU A 63 22.16 -11.02 -10.88
CA GLU A 63 22.24 -9.62 -11.29
C GLU A 63 20.87 -9.07 -11.73
N LYS A 64 20.12 -9.86 -12.51
CA LYS A 64 18.76 -9.49 -12.94
C LYS A 64 17.81 -9.33 -11.77
N PHE A 65 17.87 -10.23 -10.79
CA PHE A 65 16.98 -10.18 -9.63
C PHE A 65 17.24 -8.95 -8.76
N ILE A 66 18.49 -8.62 -8.48
CA ILE A 66 18.84 -7.43 -7.67
C ILE A 66 18.39 -6.15 -8.38
N LYS A 67 18.71 -6.00 -9.67
CA LYS A 67 18.26 -4.86 -10.47
C LYS A 67 16.74 -4.78 -10.58
N HIS A 68 16.05 -5.92 -10.59
CA HIS A 68 14.59 -5.97 -10.57
C HIS A 68 14.02 -5.50 -9.23
N SER A 69 14.53 -6.01 -8.11
CA SER A 69 14.11 -5.62 -6.76
C SER A 69 14.27 -4.12 -6.52
N GLU A 70 15.37 -3.52 -7.00
CA GLU A 70 15.60 -2.07 -6.90
C GLU A 70 14.54 -1.26 -7.67
N ARG A 71 14.25 -1.65 -8.92
CA ARG A 71 13.21 -1.00 -9.71
C ARG A 71 11.82 -1.14 -9.10
N VAL A 72 11.48 -2.32 -8.58
CA VAL A 72 10.22 -2.56 -7.87
C VAL A 72 10.15 -1.68 -6.62
N GLY A 73 11.26 -1.54 -5.88
CA GLY A 73 11.36 -0.62 -4.75
C GLY A 73 11.06 0.83 -5.10
N SER A 74 11.64 1.34 -6.21
CA SER A 74 11.37 2.70 -6.69
C SER A 74 9.89 2.92 -7.02
N ARG A 75 9.27 1.98 -7.74
CA ARG A 75 7.85 2.07 -8.09
C ARG A 75 6.93 1.93 -6.88
N PHE A 76 7.31 1.10 -5.91
CA PHE A 76 6.57 1.00 -4.65
C PHE A 76 6.61 2.32 -3.86
N ALA A 77 7.74 3.03 -3.84
CA ALA A 77 7.84 4.33 -3.18
C ALA A 77 6.94 5.38 -3.84
N GLU A 78 6.93 5.45 -5.18
CA GLU A 78 6.05 6.33 -5.95
C GLU A 78 4.57 6.03 -5.69
N LEU A 79 4.18 4.77 -5.79
CA LEU A 79 2.80 4.35 -5.53
C LEU A 79 2.42 4.62 -4.07
N ASN A 80 3.24 4.25 -3.09
CA ASN A 80 2.93 4.48 -1.69
C ASN A 80 2.77 5.99 -1.36
N ALA A 81 3.44 6.89 -2.07
CA ALA A 81 3.20 8.33 -1.97
C ALA A 81 1.84 8.72 -2.58
N ALA A 82 1.52 8.23 -3.78
CA ALA A 82 0.23 8.47 -4.43
C ALA A 82 -0.95 7.91 -3.61
N TRP A 83 -0.83 6.69 -3.10
CA TRP A 83 -1.82 6.05 -2.22
C TRP A 83 -2.01 6.85 -0.94
N ARG A 84 -0.93 7.35 -0.32
CA ARG A 84 -1.03 8.25 0.84
C ARG A 84 -1.77 9.54 0.52
N GLN A 85 -1.52 10.15 -0.64
CA GLN A 85 -2.22 11.35 -1.07
C GLN A 85 -3.70 11.08 -1.34
N THR A 86 -4.03 9.97 -2.01
CA THR A 86 -5.41 9.57 -2.28
C THR A 86 -6.16 9.24 -0.98
N LEU A 87 -5.55 8.49 -0.07
CA LEU A 87 -6.11 8.24 1.25
C LEU A 87 -6.28 9.54 2.05
N GLN A 88 -5.33 10.46 1.96
CA GLN A 88 -5.43 11.76 2.63
C GLN A 88 -6.54 12.64 2.03
N LYS A 89 -6.79 12.56 0.72
CA LYS A 89 -7.97 13.17 0.09
C LYS A 89 -9.27 12.56 0.63
N PHE A 90 -9.36 11.24 0.75
CA PHE A 90 -10.53 10.59 1.35
C PHE A 90 -10.73 10.94 2.83
N VAL A 91 -9.64 11.11 3.61
CA VAL A 91 -9.69 11.58 5.01
C VAL A 91 -10.10 13.05 5.09
N ALA A 92 -9.59 13.90 4.19
CA ALA A 92 -9.90 15.33 4.13
C ALA A 92 -11.33 15.60 3.62
N GLU A 93 -11.87 14.76 2.74
CA GLU A 93 -13.25 14.85 2.24
C GLU A 93 -14.30 14.47 3.30
N GLY A 94 -13.91 13.91 4.45
CA GLY A 94 -14.81 13.71 5.59
C GLY A 94 -16.07 12.87 5.28
N SER A 95 -16.03 12.07 4.19
CA SER A 95 -17.20 11.38 3.63
C SER A 95 -17.85 10.40 4.61
N LEU A 96 -17.09 9.85 5.57
CA LEU A 96 -17.65 8.96 6.58
C LEU A 96 -18.65 9.67 7.51
N THR A 97 -18.45 10.94 7.86
CA THR A 97 -19.40 11.67 8.73
C THR A 97 -20.64 12.15 7.97
N THR A 98 -20.48 12.56 6.70
CA THR A 98 -21.57 13.00 5.83
C THR A 98 -22.46 11.83 5.40
N ALA A 99 -21.88 10.66 5.13
CA ALA A 99 -22.62 9.44 4.79
C ALA A 99 -23.40 8.89 6.00
N ILE A 100 -22.81 8.91 7.21
CA ILE A 100 -23.51 8.52 8.45
C ILE A 100 -24.69 9.46 8.73
N TRP A 101 -24.52 10.78 8.55
CA TRP A 101 -25.61 11.75 8.76
C TRP A 101 -26.73 11.64 7.70
N CYS A 102 -26.37 11.35 6.44
CA CYS A 102 -27.34 11.13 5.35
C CYS A 102 -28.14 9.83 5.56
N CYS A 103 -27.50 8.77 6.09
CA CYS A 103 -28.17 7.52 6.44
C CYS A 103 -29.13 7.69 7.64
N GLN A 104 -28.73 8.44 8.68
CA GLN A 104 -29.59 8.75 9.83
C GLN A 104 -30.85 9.52 9.43
N SER A 105 -30.74 10.42 8.46
CA SER A 105 -31.86 11.22 7.94
C SER A 105 -32.88 10.39 7.16
N ARG A 106 -32.45 9.30 6.51
CA ARG A 106 -33.34 8.38 5.79
C ARG A 106 -34.06 7.37 6.70
N PHE A 107 -33.49 7.10 7.88
CA PHE A 107 -34.12 6.21 8.88
C PHE A 107 -35.34 6.85 9.56
N LEU A 108 -35.39 8.19 9.63
CA LEU A 108 -36.49 8.96 10.23
C LEU A 108 -37.79 8.93 9.40
N THR A 109 -37.76 8.57 8.10
CA THR A 109 -38.97 8.52 7.26
C THR A 109 -39.67 7.16 7.25
N HIS A 110 -39.10 6.13 7.90
CA HIS A 110 -39.69 4.78 7.96
C HIS A 110 -40.15 4.34 9.36
N GLY A 111 -40.20 5.24 10.34
CA GLY A 111 -40.96 5.00 11.58
C GLY A 111 -40.46 3.87 12.48
N ILE A 112 -39.17 3.58 12.51
CA ILE A 112 -38.58 2.65 13.49
C ILE A 112 -37.64 3.41 14.42
N ARG A 113 -37.97 3.38 15.72
CA ARG A 113 -37.29 4.08 16.82
C ARG A 113 -35.89 3.50 17.08
N PRO A 114 -34.79 4.27 16.98
CA PRO A 114 -33.51 3.83 17.52
C PRO A 114 -33.45 4.05 19.05
N PRO A 115 -32.73 3.18 19.79
CA PRO A 115 -32.53 3.36 21.22
C PRO A 115 -31.63 4.56 21.50
N ALA A 116 -31.99 5.30 22.55
CA ALA A 116 -31.30 6.47 23.03
C ALA A 116 -29.85 6.15 23.40
N GLN A 117 -28.89 6.77 22.71
CA GLN A 117 -27.58 7.08 23.28
C GLN A 117 -27.15 8.48 22.82
N SER A 118 -27.05 9.35 23.81
CA SER A 118 -26.56 10.72 23.77
C SER A 118 -25.06 10.77 23.49
N ALA A 119 -24.63 11.59 22.53
CA ALA A 119 -23.26 12.14 22.50
C ALA A 119 -23.22 13.47 21.74
N THR A 120 -23.13 14.56 22.51
CA THR A 120 -22.42 15.81 22.21
C THR A 120 -22.59 16.44 20.82
N LEU A 121 -23.60 17.29 20.66
CA LEU A 121 -23.61 18.34 19.63
C LEU A 121 -22.98 19.61 20.19
N GLY A 122 -21.65 19.71 20.04
CA GLY A 122 -20.93 20.97 20.14
C GLY A 122 -20.15 21.19 18.84
N HIS A 123 -20.53 22.22 18.08
CA HIS A 123 -19.92 22.71 16.83
C HIS A 123 -20.36 22.09 15.50
N TYR A 124 -21.57 22.36 15.01
CA TYR A 124 -21.79 22.44 13.55
C TYR A 124 -23.08 23.21 13.21
N ALA A 125 -23.14 24.48 13.57
CA ALA A 125 -24.28 25.36 13.23
C ALA A 125 -24.10 26.13 11.90
N ASN A 126 -23.18 25.73 11.02
CA ASN A 126 -22.97 26.44 9.75
C ASN A 126 -22.52 25.52 8.61
N ARG A 127 -23.29 24.47 8.30
CA ARG A 127 -23.07 23.64 7.10
C ARG A 127 -24.34 23.24 6.34
N THR A 128 -25.51 23.67 6.81
CA THR A 128 -26.81 23.36 6.20
C THR A 128 -27.04 24.05 4.86
N LEU A 129 -26.23 25.06 4.51
CA LEU A 129 -26.36 25.81 3.25
C LEU A 129 -25.49 25.28 2.11
N SER A 130 -24.62 24.30 2.34
CA SER A 130 -23.74 23.78 1.28
C SER A 130 -24.32 22.58 0.51
N CYS A 131 -25.56 22.16 0.81
CA CYS A 131 -26.18 20.99 0.17
C CYS A 131 -27.01 21.30 -1.10
N ILE A 132 -27.10 22.56 -1.55
CA ILE A 132 -27.84 22.91 -2.78
C ILE A 132 -26.94 22.98 -4.03
N LEU A 133 -25.61 23.00 -3.89
CA LEU A 133 -24.70 22.90 -5.05
C LEU A 133 -23.98 21.55 -5.07
N LEU A 134 -24.70 20.52 -5.48
CA LEU A 134 -24.13 19.38 -6.19
C LEU A 134 -23.93 19.79 -7.65
N PRO A 135 -22.70 19.91 -8.18
CA PRO A 135 -22.47 19.64 -9.58
C PRO A 135 -22.38 18.12 -9.76
N GLN A 136 -23.16 17.67 -10.73
CA GLN A 136 -23.39 16.33 -11.21
C GLN A 136 -22.13 15.46 -11.33
N LEU A 137 -22.33 14.16 -11.10
CA LEU A 137 -21.60 13.10 -11.79
C LEU A 137 -21.34 13.50 -13.25
N ASP A 138 -20.08 13.51 -13.68
CA ASP A 138 -19.69 12.83 -14.92
C ASP A 138 -18.15 12.72 -15.03
N LYS A 139 -17.71 11.53 -15.46
CA LYS A 139 -16.37 11.15 -15.98
C LYS A 139 -15.36 10.49 -15.03
N ASP A 140 -15.62 9.19 -14.84
CA ASP A 140 -14.64 8.09 -14.73
C ASP A 140 -13.49 8.20 -15.79
N PRO A 141 -12.27 7.62 -15.59
CA PRO A 141 -12.13 6.21 -15.26
C PRO A 141 -10.99 5.77 -14.33
N ILE A 142 -11.34 4.78 -13.52
CA ILE A 142 -10.45 3.65 -13.23
C ILE A 142 -10.27 2.88 -14.55
N SER A 143 -9.16 3.09 -15.26
CA SER A 143 -8.61 2.09 -16.19
C SER A 143 -7.78 1.11 -15.35
N VAL A 144 -8.29 -0.07 -15.02
CA VAL A 144 -8.16 -1.29 -15.84
C VAL A 144 -6.79 -1.37 -16.53
N VAL A 145 -6.01 -2.31 -16.00
CA VAL A 145 -4.82 -2.94 -16.58
C VAL A 145 -4.97 -3.18 -18.09
N ALA A 146 -3.99 -2.73 -18.89
CA ALA A 146 -3.73 -3.27 -20.22
C ALA A 146 -2.22 -3.30 -20.52
N THR A 147 -1.74 -4.52 -20.61
CA THR A 147 -0.51 -5.10 -21.18
C THR A 147 0.11 -4.42 -22.42
N GLY A 148 1.46 -4.46 -22.50
CA GLY A 148 2.27 -4.50 -23.75
C GLY A 148 2.32 -3.17 -24.54
N GLY A 149 3.38 -2.74 -25.22
CA GLY A 149 4.61 -3.36 -25.69
C GLY A 149 4.99 -2.62 -26.98
N ARG A 150 6.23 -2.12 -27.06
CA ARG A 150 7.07 -1.97 -28.28
C ARG A 150 6.50 -1.14 -29.45
N SER A 151 7.15 -0.02 -29.76
CA SER A 151 7.82 0.30 -31.06
C SER A 151 8.56 1.62 -30.92
#